data_AF-A0A7S1LUT3-F1
#
_entry.id   AF-A0A7S1LUT3-F1
#
_cell.length_a   1.000
_cell.length_b   1.000
_cell.length_c   1.000
_cell.angle_alpha   90.00
_cell.angle_beta   90.00
_cell.angle_gamma   90.00
#
_symmetry.space_group_name_H-M   'P 1'
#
loop_
_entity.id
_entity.type
_entity.pdbx_description
1 polymer ?
#
loop_
_entity_poly.entity_id
_entity_poly.type
_entity_poly.pdbx_seq_one_letter_code
_entity_poly.pdbx_strand_id
1 'polypeptide(L)'
;AIPNTGPGTPPLTGANMPPSGPQRLTEGIPDPVAIEAQKAAYHSSLDKQMSRAEDILVKQQKDQTDFIFQAAEVQKKQVMNQIDQQAKERELILGQKYSQQISDLHQQHLMHKIALEKQANDLSHEYQIRKMQEDLIAREHQLQHAQFEEKARQGMELHRHHRNEKLRLQPERWQYNRHLTVPIDVRAQPDIQGTRTEHTLQPGECFRVCQEQEGADGVLYLRLAD
;
A
#
# COMPACT_ATOMS: atom_id res chain seq x y z
N ALA A 1 -28.42 82.39 63.20
CA ALA A 1 -29.27 83.54 63.56
C ALA A 1 -30.53 82.99 64.21
N ILE A 2 -30.77 83.36 65.45
CA ILE A 2 -31.96 83.03 66.25
C ILE A 2 -32.70 84.35 66.45
N PRO A 3 -34.03 84.42 66.40
CA PRO A 3 -34.75 85.47 67.09
C PRO A 3 -35.45 84.94 68.35
N ASN A 4 -34.96 85.56 69.40
CA ASN A 4 -35.42 85.83 70.76
C ASN A 4 -36.94 85.86 71.06
N THR A 5 -37.17 85.61 72.35
CA THR A 5 -38.39 85.47 73.15
C THR A 5 -39.20 86.75 73.41
N GLY A 6 -40.48 86.59 73.76
CA GLY A 6 -41.05 87.32 74.91
C GLY A 6 -42.58 87.52 74.92
N PRO A 7 -43.23 87.58 76.10
CA PRO A 7 -44.58 87.08 76.36
C PRO A 7 -45.64 88.18 76.66
N GLY A 8 -46.93 87.82 76.73
CA GLY A 8 -47.96 88.71 77.30
C GLY A 8 -49.40 88.17 77.26
N THR A 9 -49.99 87.98 78.44
CA THR A 9 -51.43 87.83 78.73
C THR A 9 -51.76 88.75 79.92
N PRO A 10 -53.04 88.96 80.34
CA PRO A 10 -54.28 89.44 79.70
C PRO A 10 -54.79 90.73 80.46
N PRO A 11 -56.01 91.31 80.30
CA PRO A 11 -57.25 90.76 80.89
C PRO A 11 -58.57 91.10 80.14
N LEU A 12 -59.65 90.52 80.67
CA LEU A 12 -61.06 90.69 80.33
C LEU A 12 -61.66 91.98 80.90
N THR A 13 -62.42 92.72 80.09
CA THR A 13 -63.56 93.60 80.46
C THR A 13 -64.44 93.68 79.21
N GLY A 14 -65.76 93.56 79.19
CA GLY A 14 -66.79 93.61 80.22
C GLY A 14 -68.03 94.18 79.53
N ALA A 15 -69.02 93.32 79.28
CA ALA A 15 -70.44 93.62 79.08
C ALA A 15 -70.87 94.69 78.04
N ASN A 16 -71.51 94.25 76.95
CA ASN A 16 -72.96 94.52 76.80
C ASN A 16 -73.58 93.56 75.78
N MET A 17 -74.44 92.68 76.25
CA MET A 17 -75.14 91.65 75.46
C MET A 17 -76.63 92.00 75.46
N PRO A 18 -77.27 92.24 74.30
CA PRO A 18 -78.70 92.03 74.12
C PRO A 18 -78.99 90.64 73.52
N PRO A 19 -80.23 90.15 73.61
CA PRO A 19 -80.54 88.85 74.22
C PRO A 19 -80.55 87.66 73.26
N SER A 20 -80.31 86.51 73.87
CA SER A 20 -80.13 85.18 73.31
C SER A 20 -81.40 84.64 72.65
N GLY A 21 -81.39 84.52 71.32
CA GLY A 21 -82.20 83.53 70.59
C GLY A 21 -81.59 82.13 70.76
N PRO A 22 -82.37 81.05 70.59
CA PRO A 22 -81.95 79.69 70.93
C PRO A 22 -80.66 79.29 70.20
N GLN A 23 -79.61 78.99 70.98
CA GLN A 23 -78.31 78.57 70.47
C GLN A 23 -78.46 77.27 69.68
N ARG A 24 -78.17 77.31 68.37
CA ARG A 24 -78.01 76.09 67.58
C ARG A 24 -76.68 75.47 67.97
N LEU A 25 -76.73 74.36 68.69
CA LEU A 25 -75.59 73.51 69.09
C LEU A 25 -74.86 72.82 67.90
N THR A 26 -74.84 73.43 66.72
CA THR A 26 -74.25 72.89 65.49
C THR A 26 -73.45 73.93 64.69
N GLU A 27 -73.03 75.03 65.32
CA GLU A 27 -72.10 75.98 64.70
C GLU A 27 -70.66 75.58 65.01
N GLY A 28 -69.97 75.05 63.99
CA GLY A 28 -68.55 74.66 64.06
C GLY A 28 -68.27 73.18 63.81
N ILE A 29 -69.30 72.34 63.69
CA ILE A 29 -69.16 70.96 63.20
C ILE A 29 -69.50 70.98 61.71
N PRO A 30 -68.56 70.66 60.81
CA PRO A 30 -68.87 70.56 59.39
C PRO A 30 -70.04 69.58 59.20
N ASP A 31 -70.96 69.92 58.30
CA ASP A 31 -72.14 69.10 57.99
C ASP A 31 -71.73 67.62 57.81
N PRO A 32 -72.42 66.62 58.40
CA PRO A 32 -72.00 65.21 58.35
C PRO A 32 -71.69 64.72 56.94
N VAL A 33 -72.39 65.23 55.92
CA VAL A 33 -72.14 64.95 54.50
C VAL A 33 -70.80 65.51 54.00
N ALA A 34 -70.40 66.69 54.46
CA ALA A 34 -69.12 67.32 54.11
C ALA A 34 -67.93 66.61 54.80
N ILE A 35 -68.09 66.14 56.04
CA ILE A 35 -67.08 65.32 56.73
C ILE A 35 -66.90 63.97 56.01
N GLU A 36 -68.00 63.35 55.59
CA GLU A 36 -67.97 62.10 54.83
C GLU A 36 -67.30 62.28 53.45
N ALA A 37 -67.60 63.37 52.74
CA ALA A 37 -66.94 63.71 51.49
C ALA A 37 -65.44 63.99 51.66
N GLN A 38 -65.04 64.69 52.74
CA GLN A 38 -63.64 64.97 53.03
C GLN A 38 -62.87 63.69 53.41
N LYS A 39 -63.49 62.80 54.20
CA LYS A 39 -62.93 61.49 54.56
C LYS A 39 -62.76 60.61 53.33
N ALA A 40 -63.74 60.59 52.42
CA ALA A 40 -63.66 59.86 51.16
C ALA A 40 -62.56 60.40 50.24
N ALA A 41 -62.43 61.73 50.12
CA ALA A 41 -61.35 62.36 49.37
C ALA A 41 -59.96 62.05 49.97
N TYR A 42 -59.84 62.05 51.30
CA TYR A 42 -58.60 61.72 51.99
C TYR A 42 -58.23 60.23 51.83
N HIS A 43 -59.18 59.31 52.01
CA HIS A 43 -58.98 57.89 51.71
C HIS A 43 -58.56 57.67 50.25
N SER A 44 -59.23 58.31 49.29
CA SER A 44 -58.82 58.21 47.88
C SER A 44 -57.41 58.75 47.63
N SER A 45 -57.00 59.80 48.32
CA SER A 45 -55.64 60.34 48.23
C SER A 45 -54.59 59.40 48.83
N LEU A 46 -54.91 58.76 49.97
CA LEU A 46 -54.08 57.74 50.60
C LEU A 46 -53.95 56.50 49.73
N ASP A 47 -55.05 56.02 49.14
CA ASP A 47 -55.02 54.87 48.23
C ASP A 47 -54.18 55.15 46.99
N LYS A 48 -54.29 56.36 46.42
CA LYS A 48 -53.43 56.79 45.29
C LYS A 48 -51.96 56.87 45.70
N GLN A 49 -51.67 57.33 46.91
CA GLN A 49 -50.30 57.41 47.42
C GLN A 49 -49.73 56.00 47.66
N MET A 50 -50.55 55.10 48.20
CA MET A 50 -50.19 53.71 48.44
C MET A 50 -49.95 52.96 47.12
N SER A 51 -50.85 53.09 46.15
CA SER A 51 -50.68 52.51 44.81
C SER A 51 -49.42 53.01 44.11
N ARG A 52 -49.12 54.32 44.18
CA ARG A 52 -47.86 54.85 43.63
C ARG A 52 -46.62 54.28 44.33
N ALA A 53 -46.67 54.14 45.66
CA ALA A 53 -45.58 53.55 46.41
C ALA A 53 -45.39 52.07 46.06
N GLU A 54 -46.48 51.32 45.90
CA GLU A 54 -46.48 49.93 45.47
C GLU A 54 -45.89 49.77 44.07
N ASP A 55 -46.32 50.58 43.09
CA ASP A 55 -45.77 50.57 41.73
C ASP A 55 -44.26 50.84 41.71
N ILE A 56 -43.79 51.77 42.55
CA ILE A 56 -42.35 52.06 42.68
C ILE A 56 -41.61 50.85 43.24
N LEU A 57 -42.15 50.18 44.27
CA LEU A 57 -41.53 49.00 44.87
C LEU A 57 -41.48 47.82 43.89
N VAL A 58 -42.57 47.57 43.15
CA VAL A 58 -42.61 46.53 42.11
C VAL A 58 -41.58 46.81 41.02
N LYS A 59 -41.48 48.07 40.56
CA LYS A 59 -40.47 48.46 39.57
C LYS A 59 -39.06 48.28 40.12
N GLN A 60 -38.79 48.70 41.35
CA GLN A 60 -37.48 48.55 41.97
C GLN A 60 -37.09 47.08 42.15
N GLN A 61 -38.04 46.22 42.55
CA GLN A 61 -37.82 44.78 42.64
C GLN A 61 -37.49 44.19 41.27
N LYS A 62 -38.23 44.59 40.23
CA LYS A 62 -37.97 44.17 38.85
C LYS A 62 -36.58 44.57 38.39
N ASP A 63 -36.20 45.83 38.57
CA ASP A 63 -34.89 46.36 38.15
C ASP A 63 -33.74 45.63 38.87
N GLN A 64 -33.88 45.36 40.18
CA GLN A 64 -32.89 44.58 40.94
C GLN A 64 -32.80 43.12 40.46
N THR A 65 -33.95 42.50 40.17
CA THR A 65 -34.01 41.13 39.68
C THR A 65 -33.35 41.02 38.30
N ASP A 66 -33.69 41.93 37.39
CA ASP A 66 -33.13 41.99 36.04
C ASP A 66 -31.61 42.25 36.10
N PHE A 67 -31.13 43.07 37.05
CA PHE A 67 -29.70 43.27 37.28
C PHE A 67 -28.98 41.99 37.73
N ILE A 68 -29.56 41.23 38.69
CA ILE A 68 -28.98 39.95 39.15
C ILE A 68 -28.88 38.95 37.99
N PHE A 69 -29.94 38.84 37.19
CA PHE A 69 -29.93 37.95 36.03
C PHE A 69 -28.89 38.35 34.98
N GLN A 70 -28.76 39.65 34.68
CA GLN A 70 -27.73 40.12 33.74
C GLN A 70 -26.32 39.84 34.26
N ALA A 71 -26.06 40.07 35.55
CA ALA A 71 -24.77 39.75 36.16
C ALA A 71 -24.45 38.25 36.07
N ALA A 72 -25.43 37.39 36.35
CA ALA A 72 -25.29 35.94 36.22
C ALA A 72 -25.04 35.51 34.76
N GLU A 73 -25.72 36.13 33.79
CA GLU A 73 -25.54 35.81 32.38
C GLU A 73 -24.14 36.20 31.87
N VAL A 74 -23.61 37.34 32.32
CA VAL A 74 -22.22 37.74 32.02
C VAL A 74 -21.22 36.74 32.61
N GLN A 75 -21.39 36.34 33.86
CA GLN A 75 -20.52 35.35 34.51
C GLN A 75 -20.58 33.99 33.81
N LYS A 76 -21.78 33.51 33.50
CA LYS A 76 -21.99 32.25 32.78
C LYS A 76 -21.30 32.29 31.42
N LYS A 77 -21.46 33.38 30.67
CA LYS A 77 -20.80 33.56 29.37
C LYS A 77 -19.28 33.56 29.51
N GLN A 78 -18.74 34.19 30.54
CA GLN A 78 -17.30 34.21 30.80
C GLN A 78 -16.76 32.79 31.07
N VAL A 79 -17.43 32.02 31.94
CA VAL A 79 -17.04 30.65 32.24
C VAL A 79 -17.19 29.74 31.02
N MET A 80 -18.29 29.88 30.27
CA MET A 80 -18.52 29.11 29.05
C MET A 80 -17.43 29.36 28.01
N ASN A 81 -17.03 30.61 27.81
CA ASN A 81 -15.91 30.96 26.92
C ASN A 81 -14.58 30.34 27.40
N GLN A 82 -14.32 30.30 28.70
CA GLN A 82 -13.10 29.66 29.24
C GLN A 82 -13.12 28.15 29.00
N ILE A 83 -14.26 27.49 29.22
CA ILE A 83 -14.43 26.06 28.96
C ILE A 83 -14.22 25.77 27.47
N ASP A 84 -14.81 26.57 26.58
CA ASP A 84 -14.66 26.42 25.13
C ASP A 84 -13.20 26.57 24.69
N GLN A 85 -12.46 27.52 25.26
CA GLN A 85 -11.03 27.69 24.98
C GLN A 85 -10.22 26.48 25.45
N GLN A 86 -10.46 25.99 26.68
CA GLN A 86 -9.80 24.79 27.19
C GLN A 86 -10.13 23.54 26.37
N ALA A 87 -11.38 23.40 25.93
CA ALA A 87 -11.80 22.29 25.08
C ALA A 87 -11.06 22.32 23.73
N LYS A 88 -11.01 23.48 23.08
CA LYS A 88 -10.27 23.66 21.81
C LYS A 88 -8.79 23.36 21.94
N GLU A 89 -8.16 23.79 23.02
CA GLU A 89 -6.74 23.50 23.26
C GLU A 89 -6.50 21.99 23.44
N ARG A 90 -7.35 21.31 24.22
CA ARG A 90 -7.27 19.85 24.40
C ARG A 90 -7.51 19.11 23.09
N GLU A 91 -8.49 19.52 22.30
CA GLU A 91 -8.74 18.95 20.97
C GLU A 91 -7.56 19.15 20.02
N LEU A 92 -6.94 20.34 20.03
CA LEU A 92 -5.77 20.62 19.21
C LEU A 92 -4.59 19.72 19.59
N ILE A 93 -4.28 19.61 20.89
CA ILE A 93 -3.20 18.74 21.39
C ILE A 93 -3.51 17.28 21.04
N LEU A 94 -4.76 16.85 21.20
CA LEU A 94 -5.18 15.50 20.86
C LEU A 94 -5.04 15.21 19.35
N GLY A 95 -5.45 16.16 18.51
CA GLY A 95 -5.31 16.08 17.07
C GLY A 95 -3.85 16.01 16.63
N GLN A 96 -2.97 16.85 17.22
CA GLN A 96 -1.53 16.79 16.96
C GLN A 96 -0.92 15.44 17.38
N LYS A 97 -1.30 14.91 18.55
CA LYS A 97 -0.84 13.61 19.04
C LYS A 97 -1.19 12.49 18.05
N TYR A 98 -2.43 12.42 17.60
CA TYR A 98 -2.84 11.38 16.66
C TYR A 98 -2.28 11.58 15.26
N SER A 99 -2.11 12.84 14.82
CA SER A 99 -1.41 13.14 13.56
C SER A 99 0.04 12.62 13.56
N GLN A 100 0.74 12.79 14.69
CA GLN A 100 2.09 12.23 14.87
C GLN A 100 2.05 10.70 14.83
N GLN A 101 1.13 10.06 15.56
CA GLN A 101 1.02 8.60 15.58
C GLN A 101 0.73 8.01 14.19
N ILE A 102 -0.13 8.65 13.40
CA ILE A 102 -0.41 8.24 12.02
C ILE A 102 0.83 8.41 11.15
N SER A 103 1.55 9.52 11.29
CA SER A 103 2.79 9.78 10.54
C SER A 103 3.86 8.73 10.85
N ASP A 104 4.06 8.40 12.12
CA ASP A 104 4.99 7.35 12.56
C ASP A 104 4.59 5.99 12.01
N LEU A 105 3.29 5.65 12.07
CA LEU A 105 2.77 4.39 11.53
C LEU A 105 2.99 4.29 10.02
N HIS A 106 2.73 5.37 9.27
CA HIS A 106 3.01 5.43 7.83
C HIS A 106 4.50 5.26 7.54
N GLN A 107 5.38 5.91 8.32
CA GLN A 107 6.82 5.77 8.16
C GLN A 107 7.28 4.32 8.43
N GLN A 108 6.78 3.69 9.49
CA GLN A 108 7.06 2.29 9.81
C GLN A 108 6.59 1.35 8.69
N HIS A 109 5.37 1.56 8.19
CA HIS A 109 4.82 0.77 7.09
C HIS A 109 5.69 0.90 5.83
N LEU A 110 6.11 2.12 5.48
CA LEU A 110 6.99 2.36 4.34
C LEU A 110 8.35 1.66 4.53
N MET A 111 8.94 1.73 5.73
CA MET A 111 10.19 1.03 6.04
C MET A 111 10.05 -0.48 5.86
N HIS A 112 8.96 -1.08 6.33
CA HIS A 112 8.70 -2.50 6.14
C HIS A 112 8.53 -2.86 4.66
N LYS A 113 7.82 -2.03 3.91
CA LYS A 113 7.63 -2.23 2.46
C LYS A 113 8.97 -2.20 1.71
N ILE A 114 9.81 -1.21 1.97
CA ILE A 114 11.14 -1.09 1.36
C ILE A 114 12.02 -2.30 1.71
N ALA A 115 11.98 -2.75 2.97
CA ALA A 115 12.75 -3.93 3.39
C ALA A 115 12.32 -5.20 2.64
N LEU A 116 11.01 -5.40 2.46
CA LEU A 116 10.46 -6.53 1.70
C LEU A 116 10.81 -6.44 0.21
N GLU A 117 10.67 -5.26 -0.39
CA GLU A 117 11.05 -5.03 -1.81
C GLU A 117 12.54 -5.29 -2.01
N LYS A 118 13.39 -4.84 -1.09
CA LYS A 118 14.83 -5.14 -1.12
C LYS A 118 15.09 -6.63 -1.05
N GLN A 119 14.47 -7.35 -0.11
CA GLN A 119 14.64 -8.80 0.02
C GLN A 119 14.20 -9.54 -1.25
N ALA A 120 13.07 -9.15 -1.84
CA ALA A 120 12.59 -9.75 -3.08
C ALA A 120 13.54 -9.50 -4.26
N ASN A 121 14.10 -8.30 -4.35
CA ASN A 121 15.09 -7.94 -5.37
C ASN A 121 16.38 -8.76 -5.19
N ASP A 122 16.88 -8.89 -3.96
CA ASP A 122 18.08 -9.66 -3.65
C ASP A 122 17.91 -11.14 -4.05
N LEU A 123 16.76 -11.75 -3.70
CA LEU A 123 16.44 -13.13 -4.08
C LEU A 123 16.29 -13.31 -5.60
N SER A 124 15.63 -12.36 -6.26
CA SER A 124 15.44 -12.40 -7.71
C SER A 124 16.78 -12.33 -8.44
N HIS A 125 17.66 -11.44 -7.99
CA HIS A 125 18.99 -11.29 -8.55
C HIS A 125 19.86 -12.53 -8.28
N GLU A 126 19.82 -13.09 -7.07
CA GLU A 126 20.53 -14.32 -6.74
C GLU A 126 20.08 -15.49 -7.63
N TYR A 127 18.77 -15.64 -7.84
CA TYR A 127 18.22 -16.64 -8.74
C TYR A 127 18.73 -16.44 -10.17
N GLN A 128 18.71 -15.21 -10.68
CA GLN A 128 19.21 -14.90 -12.03
C GLN A 128 20.68 -15.28 -12.19
N ILE A 129 21.52 -14.97 -11.20
CA ILE A 129 22.93 -15.36 -11.20
C ILE A 129 23.09 -16.88 -11.22
N ARG A 130 22.40 -17.59 -10.31
CA ARG A 130 22.48 -19.04 -10.22
C ARG A 130 21.99 -19.71 -11.50
N LYS A 131 20.91 -19.20 -12.09
CA LYS A 131 20.36 -19.75 -13.33
C LYS A 131 21.32 -19.57 -14.49
N MET A 132 21.94 -18.40 -14.62
CA MET A 132 22.97 -18.16 -15.62
C MET A 132 24.17 -19.09 -15.42
N GLN A 133 24.61 -19.31 -14.18
CA GLN A 133 25.70 -20.23 -13.86
C GLN A 133 25.36 -21.69 -14.21
N GLU A 134 24.14 -22.13 -13.89
CA GLU A 134 23.65 -23.46 -14.27
C GLU A 134 23.61 -23.66 -15.78
N ASP A 135 23.11 -22.67 -16.53
CA ASP A 135 23.04 -22.73 -17.99
C ASP A 135 24.43 -22.78 -18.63
N LEU A 136 25.43 -22.11 -18.04
CA LEU A 136 26.83 -22.21 -18.48
C LEU A 136 27.39 -23.61 -18.26
N ILE A 137 27.23 -24.18 -17.06
CA ILE A 137 27.69 -25.54 -16.74
C ILE A 137 27.00 -26.56 -17.65
N ALA A 138 25.70 -26.42 -17.87
CA ALA A 138 24.95 -27.30 -18.76
C ALA A 138 25.48 -27.24 -20.20
N ARG A 139 25.80 -26.05 -20.72
CA ARG A 139 26.41 -25.88 -22.05
C ARG A 139 27.79 -26.52 -22.12
N GLU A 140 28.64 -26.31 -21.12
CA GLU A 140 29.97 -26.92 -21.09
C GLU A 140 29.87 -28.45 -21.09
N HIS A 141 28.98 -29.01 -20.28
CA HIS A 141 28.72 -30.45 -20.23
C HIS A 141 28.19 -30.99 -21.57
N GLN A 142 27.27 -30.27 -22.21
CA GLN A 142 26.76 -30.63 -23.55
C GLN A 142 27.89 -30.66 -24.60
N LEU A 143 28.75 -29.65 -24.58
CA LEU A 143 29.90 -29.59 -25.49
C LEU A 143 30.89 -30.72 -25.20
N GLN A 144 31.18 -31.01 -23.94
CA GLN A 144 32.05 -32.14 -23.56
C GLN A 144 31.48 -33.48 -24.01
N HIS A 145 30.18 -33.70 -23.83
CA HIS A 145 29.51 -34.90 -24.33
C HIS A 145 29.59 -35.02 -25.84
N ALA A 146 29.27 -33.96 -26.59
CA ALA A 146 29.36 -33.95 -28.04
C ALA A 146 30.81 -34.20 -28.52
N GLN A 147 31.81 -33.62 -27.86
CA GLN A 147 33.22 -33.88 -28.17
C GLN A 147 33.62 -35.34 -27.93
N PHE A 148 33.14 -35.94 -26.84
CA PHE A 148 33.40 -37.35 -26.55
C PHE A 148 32.71 -38.27 -27.56
N GLU A 149 31.46 -37.98 -27.90
CA GLU A 149 30.69 -38.70 -28.91
C GLU A 149 31.37 -38.64 -30.27
N GLU A 150 31.80 -37.45 -30.71
CA GLU A 150 32.55 -37.26 -31.95
C GLU A 150 33.88 -38.01 -31.94
N LYS A 151 34.63 -37.99 -30.83
CA LYS A 151 35.87 -38.78 -30.69
C LYS A 151 35.60 -40.29 -30.78
N ALA A 152 34.55 -40.78 -30.12
CA ALA A 152 34.17 -42.18 -30.18
C ALA A 152 33.73 -42.57 -31.60
N ARG A 153 32.96 -41.70 -32.27
CA ARG A 153 32.54 -41.87 -33.66
C ARG A 153 33.73 -41.93 -34.62
N GLN A 154 34.66 -40.97 -34.53
CA GLN A 154 35.89 -40.97 -35.31
C GLN A 154 36.73 -42.23 -35.05
N GLY A 155 36.82 -42.67 -33.80
CA GLY A 155 37.50 -43.92 -33.43
C GLY A 155 36.85 -45.14 -34.11
N MET A 156 35.53 -45.23 -34.11
CA MET A 156 34.79 -46.30 -34.80
C MET A 156 34.95 -46.21 -36.33
N GLU A 157 34.91 -45.01 -36.91
CA GLU A 157 35.09 -44.79 -38.34
C GLU A 157 36.51 -45.17 -38.80
N LEU A 158 37.54 -44.80 -38.04
CA LEU A 158 38.93 -45.23 -38.27
C LEU A 158 39.05 -46.75 -38.19
N HIS A 159 38.45 -47.38 -37.18
CA HIS A 159 38.48 -48.84 -37.05
C HIS A 159 37.76 -49.51 -38.23
N ARG A 160 36.64 -48.95 -38.69
CA ARG A 160 35.91 -49.41 -39.87
C ARG A 160 36.74 -49.23 -41.15
N HIS A 161 37.41 -48.09 -41.32
CA HIS A 161 38.28 -47.85 -42.47
C HIS A 161 39.44 -48.85 -42.48
N HIS A 162 40.13 -49.02 -41.35
CA HIS A 162 41.22 -49.98 -41.22
C HIS A 162 40.76 -51.42 -41.51
N ARG A 163 39.57 -51.82 -41.03
CA ARG A 163 38.99 -53.13 -41.35
C ARG A 163 38.68 -53.26 -42.85
N ASN A 164 38.07 -52.25 -43.46
CA ASN A 164 37.75 -52.26 -44.89
C ASN A 164 39.02 -52.28 -45.76
N GLU A 165 40.05 -51.54 -45.37
CA GLU A 165 41.35 -51.55 -46.02
C GLU A 165 42.03 -52.92 -45.90
N LYS A 166 42.00 -53.54 -44.71
CA LYS A 166 42.44 -54.93 -44.54
C LYS A 166 41.66 -55.90 -45.41
N LEU A 167 40.34 -55.74 -45.54
CA LEU A 167 39.53 -56.59 -46.42
C LEU A 167 39.88 -56.38 -47.90
N ARG A 168 40.17 -55.15 -48.33
CA ARG A 168 40.64 -54.84 -49.69
C ARG A 168 42.01 -55.42 -50.02
N LEU A 169 42.90 -55.47 -49.02
CA LEU A 169 44.24 -56.04 -49.17
C LEU A 169 44.24 -57.57 -49.02
N GLN A 170 43.13 -58.20 -48.67
CA GLN A 170 43.04 -59.65 -48.72
C GLN A 170 42.96 -60.10 -50.17
N PRO A 171 43.82 -61.04 -50.59
CA PRO A 171 43.82 -61.50 -51.96
C PRO A 171 42.47 -62.16 -52.29
N GLU A 172 41.85 -61.73 -53.38
CA GLU A 172 40.55 -62.24 -53.79
C GLU A 172 40.66 -63.72 -54.16
N ARG A 173 39.67 -64.49 -53.74
CA ARG A 173 39.64 -65.93 -54.00
C ARG A 173 38.95 -66.16 -55.35
N TRP A 174 39.74 -66.43 -56.37
CA TRP A 174 39.27 -66.74 -57.71
C TRP A 174 39.09 -68.25 -57.87
N GLN A 175 38.03 -68.65 -58.56
CA GLN A 175 37.81 -70.05 -58.93
C GLN A 175 37.98 -70.19 -60.44
N TYR A 176 38.86 -71.11 -60.84
CA TYR A 176 38.98 -71.43 -62.25
C TYR A 176 37.68 -72.09 -62.74
N ASN A 177 37.08 -71.50 -63.78
CA ASN A 177 35.73 -71.81 -64.22
C ASN A 177 35.54 -73.32 -64.46
N ARG A 178 34.62 -73.92 -63.69
CA ARG A 178 34.31 -75.36 -63.73
C ARG A 178 33.73 -75.83 -65.08
N HIS A 179 33.26 -74.91 -65.93
CA HIS A 179 32.75 -75.24 -67.26
C HIS A 179 33.85 -75.49 -68.30
N LEU A 180 35.10 -75.15 -67.99
CA LEU A 180 36.26 -75.51 -68.80
C LEU A 180 36.78 -76.88 -68.35
N THR A 181 36.99 -77.80 -69.28
CA THR A 181 37.45 -79.17 -68.99
C THR A 181 38.97 -79.34 -69.05
N VAL A 182 39.70 -78.26 -69.33
CA VAL A 182 41.14 -78.28 -69.57
C VAL A 182 41.89 -77.59 -68.42
N PRO A 183 43.00 -78.17 -67.94
CA PRO A 183 43.91 -77.48 -67.03
C PRO A 183 44.57 -76.27 -67.71
N ILE A 184 44.86 -75.21 -66.96
CA ILE A 184 45.55 -74.01 -67.48
C ILE A 184 46.93 -73.83 -66.83
N ASP A 185 47.97 -73.69 -67.65
CA ASP A 185 49.34 -73.47 -67.17
C ASP A 185 49.52 -72.05 -66.63
N VAL A 186 50.16 -71.92 -65.47
CA VAL A 186 50.53 -70.63 -64.88
C VAL A 186 51.79 -70.10 -65.58
N ARG A 187 51.89 -68.79 -65.76
CA ARG A 187 53.01 -68.13 -66.45
C ARG A 187 53.79 -67.23 -65.50
N ALA A 188 55.10 -67.11 -65.73
CA ALA A 188 56.00 -66.31 -64.90
C ALA A 188 55.85 -64.79 -65.14
N GLN A 189 55.27 -64.39 -66.27
CA GLN A 189 55.08 -62.99 -66.66
C GLN A 189 53.65 -62.78 -67.19
N PRO A 190 53.08 -61.56 -67.08
CA PRO A 190 51.76 -61.21 -67.59
C PRO A 190 51.79 -61.03 -69.12
N ASP A 191 52.15 -62.11 -69.81
CA ASP A 191 52.22 -62.19 -71.27
C ASP A 191 51.67 -63.57 -71.68
N ILE A 192 50.72 -63.59 -72.60
CA ILE A 192 50.13 -64.81 -73.15
C ILE A 192 51.16 -65.73 -73.83
N GLN A 193 52.32 -65.20 -74.22
CA GLN A 193 53.46 -65.97 -74.74
C GLN A 193 54.61 -66.14 -73.72
N GLY A 194 54.44 -65.65 -72.49
CA GLY A 194 55.44 -65.75 -71.43
C GLY A 194 55.75 -67.18 -70.99
N THR A 195 56.92 -67.37 -70.39
CA THR A 195 57.42 -68.67 -69.92
C THR A 195 56.44 -69.34 -68.96
N ARG A 196 56.10 -70.61 -69.23
CA ARG A 196 55.25 -71.42 -68.36
C ARG A 196 56.02 -71.87 -67.13
N THR A 197 55.36 -71.87 -65.98
CA THR A 197 55.91 -72.43 -64.76
C THR A 197 55.53 -73.91 -64.64
N GLU A 198 56.01 -74.58 -63.60
CA GLU A 198 55.65 -75.97 -63.29
C GLU A 198 54.25 -76.10 -62.67
N HIS A 199 53.52 -74.99 -62.45
CA HIS A 199 52.20 -74.99 -61.83
C HIS A 199 51.08 -74.91 -62.87
N THR A 200 50.07 -75.75 -62.73
CA THR A 200 48.89 -75.81 -63.60
C THR A 200 47.63 -75.81 -62.72
N LEU A 201 46.68 -74.93 -63.02
CA LEU A 201 45.42 -74.80 -62.31
C LEU A 201 44.36 -75.73 -62.92
N GLN A 202 43.66 -76.49 -62.06
CA GLN A 202 42.63 -77.45 -62.47
C GLN A 202 41.22 -76.84 -62.49
N PRO A 203 40.31 -77.33 -63.35
CA PRO A 203 38.90 -76.93 -63.34
C PRO A 203 38.25 -77.00 -61.95
N GLY A 204 37.72 -75.87 -61.47
CA GLY A 204 37.10 -75.75 -60.16
C GLY A 204 38.08 -75.55 -58.99
N GLU A 205 39.39 -75.53 -59.23
CA GLU A 205 40.41 -75.17 -58.25
C GLU A 205 40.30 -73.69 -57.89
N CYS A 206 40.43 -73.40 -56.59
CA CYS A 206 40.36 -72.04 -56.06
C CYS A 206 41.76 -71.56 -55.71
N PHE A 207 42.15 -70.41 -56.24
CA PHE A 207 43.45 -69.77 -56.01
C PHE A 207 43.24 -68.34 -55.52
N ARG A 208 44.29 -67.73 -54.98
CA ARG A 208 44.25 -66.35 -54.45
C ARG A 208 44.95 -65.40 -55.40
N VAL A 209 44.33 -64.27 -55.69
CA VAL A 209 44.87 -63.24 -56.59
C VAL A 209 45.22 -62.00 -55.79
N CYS A 210 46.44 -61.51 -55.92
CA CYS A 210 46.90 -60.30 -55.22
C CYS A 210 46.96 -59.05 -56.10
N GLN A 211 46.91 -59.21 -57.43
CA GLN A 211 46.89 -58.11 -58.36
C GLN A 211 46.21 -58.53 -59.67
N GLU A 212 45.37 -57.66 -60.19
CA GLU A 212 44.73 -57.80 -61.50
C GLU A 212 45.32 -56.73 -62.42
N GLN A 213 45.68 -57.13 -63.64
CA GLN A 213 46.23 -56.23 -64.63
C GLN A 213 45.56 -56.51 -65.98
N GLU A 214 44.86 -55.53 -66.52
CA GLU A 214 44.31 -55.60 -67.86
C GLU A 214 45.42 -55.30 -68.88
N GLY A 215 45.69 -56.24 -69.78
CA GLY A 215 46.67 -56.08 -70.84
C GLY A 215 46.13 -55.23 -72.00
N ALA A 216 47.03 -54.67 -72.80
CA ALA A 216 46.67 -53.90 -74.01
C ALA A 216 45.93 -54.73 -75.08
N ASP A 217 45.92 -56.05 -74.91
CA ASP A 217 45.25 -57.09 -75.69
C ASP A 217 43.82 -57.39 -75.21
N GLY A 218 43.36 -56.74 -74.14
CA GLY A 218 42.06 -56.99 -73.52
C GLY A 218 41.99 -58.28 -72.69
N VAL A 219 43.14 -58.91 -72.42
CA VAL A 219 43.24 -60.08 -71.54
C VAL A 219 43.49 -59.64 -70.11
N LEU A 220 42.74 -60.21 -69.16
CA LEU A 220 42.94 -59.96 -67.73
C LEU A 220 44.00 -60.90 -67.17
N TYR A 221 45.14 -60.35 -66.75
CA TYR A 221 46.22 -61.08 -66.11
C TYR A 221 46.04 -61.05 -64.59
N LEU A 222 46.04 -62.23 -63.97
CA LEU A 222 45.86 -62.41 -62.52
C LEU A 222 47.19 -62.83 -61.90
N ARG A 223 47.73 -62.03 -60.98
CA ARG A 223 48.93 -62.37 -60.21
C ARG A 223 48.52 -63.19 -58.99
N LEU A 224 48.98 -64.44 -58.92
CA LEU A 224 48.72 -65.33 -57.78
C LEU A 224 49.38 -64.78 -56.51
N ALA A 225 48.74 -64.98 -55.35
CA ALA A 225 49.15 -64.44 -54.05
C ALA A 225 50.01 -65.41 -53.21
N ASP A 226 50.41 -66.54 -53.80
CA ASP A 226 51.09 -67.66 -53.15
C ASP A 226 52.62 -67.61 -53.31
#